data_AF-A0A7C7XS55-F1
#
_entry.id   AF-A0A7C7XS55-F1
#
_cell.length_a   1.000
_cell.length_b   1.000
_cell.length_c   1.000
_cell.angle_alpha   90.00
_cell.angle_beta   90.00
_cell.angle_gamma   90.00
#
_symmetry.space_group_name_H-M   'P 1'
#
loop_
_entity.id
_entity.type
_entity.pdbx_description
1 polymer ?
#
loop_
_entity_poly.entity_id
_entity_poly.type
_entity_poly.pdbx_seq_one_letter_code
_entity_poly.pdbx_strand_id
1 'polypeptide(L)'
;MEAGLFEGWNDPRLPTLSALKERGITAQALRNFWVELGVTQKDISVPLSTLYSLNTKEIDAIAPRVSFVKNPVQISLQGECPDRISIAVHPNDKSMGQRIFELADNSVYISSADHKNEVRLKDFCNIMIDGNSAQITSTERVDNIPIIHWVGGNYVDAELIVIEEGELVSITGKMEMHEYPIGTALQLERIGYGIIVAENKIVFTHN
;
A
#
# COMPACT_ATOMS: atom_id res chain seq x y z
N MET A 1 -7.20 7.09 -27.76
CA MET A 1 -8.01 8.30 -27.54
C MET A 1 -9.17 8.39 -28.53
N GLU A 2 -8.95 8.29 -29.84
CA GLU A 2 -10.04 8.43 -30.84
C GLU A 2 -11.13 7.34 -30.76
N ALA A 3 -10.78 6.13 -30.30
CA ALA A 3 -11.75 5.06 -30.06
C ALA A 3 -12.49 5.17 -28.70
N GLY A 4 -12.26 6.23 -27.91
CA GLY A 4 -12.87 6.40 -26.58
C GLY A 4 -12.37 5.43 -25.50
N LEU A 5 -11.38 4.58 -25.81
CA LEU A 5 -10.87 3.53 -24.90
C LEU A 5 -10.07 4.07 -23.70
N PHE A 6 -9.56 5.30 -23.79
CA PHE A 6 -8.70 5.91 -22.77
C PHE A 6 -9.20 7.30 -22.43
N GLU A 7 -9.12 7.68 -21.16
CA GLU A 7 -9.65 8.95 -20.64
C GLU A 7 -8.83 10.18 -21.08
N GLY A 8 -7.60 9.96 -21.56
CA GLY A 8 -6.71 11.02 -22.04
C GLY A 8 -5.27 10.54 -22.19
N TRP A 9 -4.35 11.46 -22.46
CA TRP A 9 -2.90 11.16 -22.49
C TRP A 9 -2.31 10.85 -21.11
N ASN A 10 -3.03 11.23 -20.05
CA ASN A 10 -2.72 10.98 -18.65
C ASN A 10 -3.30 9.66 -18.13
N ASP A 11 -4.02 8.90 -18.97
CA ASP A 11 -4.59 7.61 -18.58
C ASP A 11 -3.46 6.65 -18.13
N PRO A 12 -3.52 6.10 -16.91
CA PRO A 12 -2.44 5.32 -16.31
C PRO A 12 -2.09 4.04 -17.10
N ARG A 13 -2.96 3.58 -17.99
CA ARG A 13 -2.69 2.44 -18.90
C ARG A 13 -1.70 2.78 -20.01
N LEU A 14 -1.48 4.07 -20.29
CA LEU A 14 -0.59 4.51 -21.37
C LEU A 14 0.87 4.59 -20.90
N PRO A 15 1.85 4.32 -21.79
CA PRO A 15 3.27 4.47 -21.49
C PRO A 15 3.76 5.92 -21.73
N THR A 16 2.91 6.92 -21.51
CA THR A 16 3.27 8.33 -21.75
C THR A 16 3.93 8.93 -20.52
N LEU A 17 4.70 10.00 -20.70
CA LEU A 17 5.28 10.74 -19.56
C LEU A 17 4.21 11.26 -18.60
N SER A 18 3.05 11.68 -19.14
CA SER A 18 1.93 12.15 -18.31
C SER A 18 1.35 11.01 -17.49
N ALA A 19 1.08 9.86 -18.09
CA ALA A 19 0.55 8.69 -17.40
C ALA A 19 1.52 8.14 -16.35
N LEU A 20 2.83 8.08 -16.66
CA LEU A 20 3.85 7.67 -15.69
C LEU A 20 3.90 8.62 -14.49
N LYS A 21 3.79 9.94 -14.72
CA LYS A 21 3.71 10.93 -13.65
C LYS A 21 2.44 10.74 -12.80
N GLU A 22 1.27 10.59 -13.43
CA GLU A 22 0.00 10.35 -12.72
C GLU A 22 -0.01 9.00 -11.98
N ARG A 23 0.82 8.05 -12.38
CA ARG A 23 1.07 6.80 -11.65
C ARG A 23 2.05 6.94 -10.51
N GLY A 24 2.69 8.09 -10.31
CA GLY A 24 3.69 8.29 -9.25
C GLY A 24 5.11 7.84 -9.62
N ILE A 25 5.43 7.71 -10.91
CA ILE A 25 6.82 7.57 -11.35
C ILE A 25 7.49 8.94 -11.32
N THR A 26 8.57 9.03 -10.57
CA THR A 26 9.33 10.27 -10.42
C THR A 26 10.15 10.57 -11.68
N ALA A 27 10.29 11.86 -11.99
CA ALA A 27 11.14 12.30 -13.08
C ALA A 27 12.61 11.91 -12.88
N GLN A 28 13.08 11.80 -11.63
CA GLN A 28 14.43 11.38 -11.31
C GLN A 28 14.64 9.89 -11.62
N ALA A 29 13.71 9.02 -11.23
CA ALA A 29 13.78 7.61 -11.57
C ALA A 29 13.79 7.38 -13.09
N LEU A 30 12.98 8.14 -13.83
CA LEU A 30 12.96 8.05 -15.29
C LEU A 30 14.28 8.52 -15.92
N ARG A 31 14.90 9.59 -15.40
CA ARG A 31 16.24 10.01 -15.84
C ARG A 31 17.29 8.95 -15.54
N ASN A 32 17.29 8.41 -14.33
CA ASN A 32 18.21 7.35 -13.92
C ASN A 32 18.06 6.12 -14.82
N PHE A 33 16.83 5.77 -15.20
CA PHE A 33 16.56 4.65 -16.11
C PHE A 33 17.23 4.83 -17.47
N TRP A 34 17.09 6.02 -18.09
CA TRP A 34 17.74 6.29 -19.39
C TRP A 34 19.26 6.40 -19.28
N VAL A 35 19.79 6.91 -18.17
CA VAL A 35 21.24 6.97 -17.93
C VAL A 35 21.82 5.56 -17.76
N GLU A 36 21.15 4.69 -17.01
CA GLU A 36 21.58 3.31 -16.77
C GLU A 36 21.49 2.45 -18.04
N LEU A 37 20.45 2.66 -18.86
CA LEU A 37 20.30 1.99 -20.14
C LEU A 37 21.46 2.29 -21.09
N GLY A 38 21.96 3.52 -21.05
CA GLY A 38 23.01 4.01 -21.93
C GLY A 38 22.59 4.03 -23.41
N VAL A 39 23.53 4.45 -24.26
CA VAL A 39 23.33 4.42 -25.72
C VAL A 39 24.00 3.17 -26.27
N THR A 40 23.22 2.32 -26.93
CA THR A 40 23.70 1.09 -27.59
C THR A 40 23.16 1.02 -29.02
N GLN A 41 23.93 0.41 -29.91
CA GLN A 41 23.49 0.13 -31.29
C GLN A 41 22.67 -1.16 -31.39
N LYS A 42 22.54 -1.92 -30.30
CA LYS A 42 21.75 -3.15 -30.26
C LYS A 42 20.33 -2.83 -29.81
N ASP A 43 19.36 -3.41 -30.50
CA ASP A 43 17.98 -3.43 -30.03
C ASP A 43 17.91 -4.23 -28.73
N ILE A 44 17.45 -3.56 -27.68
CA ILE A 44 17.26 -4.15 -26.35
C ILE A 44 15.84 -3.91 -25.89
N SER A 45 15.25 -4.92 -25.25
CA SER A 45 13.98 -4.81 -24.54
C SER A 45 14.27 -4.86 -23.06
N VAL A 46 13.97 -3.79 -22.33
CA VAL A 46 14.18 -3.72 -20.89
C VAL A 46 12.84 -3.81 -20.18
N PRO A 47 12.71 -4.70 -19.17
CA PRO A 47 11.46 -4.83 -18.45
C PRO A 47 11.17 -3.56 -17.63
N LEU A 48 9.88 -3.22 -17.51
CA LEU A 48 9.45 -2.08 -16.68
C LEU A 48 9.81 -2.23 -15.21
N SER A 49 10.07 -3.45 -14.74
CA SER A 49 10.55 -3.70 -13.37
C SER A 49 11.86 -2.98 -13.06
N THR A 50 12.71 -2.71 -14.06
CA THR A 50 13.93 -1.90 -13.87
C THR A 50 13.58 -0.45 -13.55
N LEU A 51 12.64 0.16 -14.28
CA LEU A 51 12.13 1.50 -13.98
C LEU A 51 11.47 1.55 -12.59
N TYR A 52 10.68 0.52 -12.24
CA TYR A 52 10.02 0.44 -10.95
C TYR A 52 11.02 0.35 -9.79
N SER A 53 12.06 -0.48 -9.93
CA SER A 53 13.14 -0.58 -8.95
C SER A 53 13.87 0.75 -8.74
N LEU A 54 14.11 1.50 -9.82
CA LEU A 54 14.69 2.85 -9.73
C LEU A 54 13.72 3.82 -9.07
N ASN A 55 12.42 3.72 -9.34
CA ASN A 55 11.42 4.56 -8.69
C ASN A 55 11.35 4.27 -7.19
N THR A 56 11.37 3.00 -6.78
CA THR A 56 11.43 2.59 -5.37
C THR A 56 12.62 3.23 -4.65
N LYS A 57 13.81 3.23 -5.26
CA LYS A 57 15.00 3.86 -4.67
C LYS A 57 14.82 5.35 -4.40
N GLU A 58 14.06 6.05 -5.25
CA GLU A 58 13.79 7.49 -5.09
C GLU A 58 12.71 7.77 -4.04
N ILE A 59 11.68 6.93 -3.96
CA ILE A 59 10.50 7.22 -3.11
C ILE A 59 10.51 6.50 -1.76
N ASP A 60 11.21 5.37 -1.60
CA ASP A 60 11.12 4.55 -0.38
C ASP A 60 11.44 5.34 0.89
N ALA A 61 12.48 6.19 0.84
CA ALA A 61 12.90 7.00 1.98
C ALA A 61 11.94 8.13 2.35
N ILE A 62 11.04 8.53 1.44
CA ILE A 62 10.13 9.68 1.61
C ILE A 62 8.66 9.28 1.67
N ALA A 63 8.32 8.07 1.24
CA ALA A 63 6.94 7.59 1.16
C ALA A 63 6.44 7.17 2.56
N PRO A 64 5.39 7.81 3.09
CA PRO A 64 4.77 7.37 4.32
C PRO A 64 4.10 6.00 4.11
N ARG A 65 4.15 5.15 5.14
CA ARG A 65 3.47 3.85 5.13
C ARG A 65 2.02 4.00 5.54
N VAL A 66 1.15 3.43 4.72
CA VAL A 66 -0.31 3.45 4.92
C VAL A 66 -0.85 2.04 4.79
N SER A 67 -1.75 1.64 5.69
CA SER A 67 -2.41 0.35 5.64
C SER A 67 -3.70 0.46 4.83
N PHE A 68 -3.83 -0.36 3.78
CA PHE A 68 -5.05 -0.51 3.00
C PHE A 68 -5.43 -1.99 3.00
N VAL A 69 -6.63 -2.30 3.49
CA VAL A 69 -7.16 -3.66 3.60
C VAL A 69 -8.26 -3.85 2.55
N LYS A 70 -7.97 -4.65 1.51
CA LYS A 70 -8.95 -5.08 0.52
C LYS A 70 -9.87 -6.16 1.08
N ASN A 71 -11.12 -6.22 0.61
CA ASN A 71 -12.13 -7.21 1.04
C ASN A 71 -12.12 -7.42 2.57
N PRO A 72 -12.39 -6.34 3.34
CA PRO A 72 -12.15 -6.31 4.77
C PRO A 72 -13.06 -7.29 5.52
N VAL A 73 -12.47 -8.07 6.42
CA VAL A 73 -13.17 -8.90 7.42
C VAL A 73 -12.88 -8.31 8.79
N GLN A 74 -13.94 -8.01 9.54
CA GLN A 74 -13.82 -7.53 10.91
C GLN A 74 -13.52 -8.70 11.85
N ILE A 75 -12.52 -8.53 12.70
CA ILE A 75 -12.09 -9.50 13.71
C ILE A 75 -12.18 -8.85 15.08
N SER A 76 -12.98 -9.43 15.96
CA SER A 76 -13.04 -9.04 17.38
C SER A 76 -11.89 -9.66 18.15
N LEU A 77 -11.02 -8.81 18.70
CA LEU A 77 -9.89 -9.20 19.52
C LEU A 77 -10.35 -9.54 20.94
N GLN A 78 -9.87 -10.68 21.45
CA GLN A 78 -10.10 -11.14 22.81
C GLN A 78 -8.77 -11.18 23.57
N GLY A 79 -8.81 -10.77 24.84
CA GLY A 79 -7.63 -10.65 25.70
C GLY A 79 -7.32 -9.19 26.05
N GLU A 80 -6.08 -8.94 26.50
CA GLU A 80 -5.61 -7.59 26.83
C GLU A 80 -5.30 -6.81 25.54
N CYS A 81 -6.17 -5.88 25.18
CA CYS A 81 -6.04 -5.00 24.02
C CYS A 81 -6.01 -3.53 24.50
N PRO A 82 -5.04 -2.71 24.07
CA PRO A 82 -5.03 -1.30 24.39
C PRO A 82 -6.06 -0.53 23.55
N ASP A 83 -6.61 0.57 24.08
CA ASP A 83 -7.56 1.42 23.36
C ASP A 83 -6.97 2.06 22.09
N ARG A 84 -5.65 2.23 22.04
CA ARG A 84 -4.91 2.78 20.90
C ARG A 84 -3.49 2.25 20.85
N ILE A 85 -2.93 2.18 19.64
CA ILE A 85 -1.50 1.94 19.44
C ILE A 85 -0.90 3.01 18.53
N SER A 86 0.40 3.22 18.68
CA SER A 86 1.17 4.14 17.85
C SER A 86 2.26 3.40 17.10
N ILE A 87 2.22 3.46 15.77
CA ILE A 87 3.18 2.80 14.87
C ILE A 87 3.94 3.88 14.11
N ALA A 88 5.24 3.70 13.90
CA ALA A 88 6.04 4.67 13.12
C ALA A 88 5.53 4.76 11.68
N VAL A 89 5.41 5.97 11.14
CA VAL A 89 5.08 6.19 9.71
C VAL A 89 6.19 5.63 8.82
N HIS A 90 7.44 5.75 9.27
CA HIS A 90 8.60 5.22 8.58
C HIS A 90 9.56 4.52 9.58
N PRO A 91 9.96 3.25 9.36
CA PRO A 91 10.79 2.49 10.28
C PRO A 91 12.19 3.09 10.39
N ASN A 92 12.70 3.68 9.30
CA ASN A 92 14.03 4.28 9.25
C ASN A 92 14.04 5.80 9.45
N ASP A 93 12.87 6.45 9.54
CA ASP A 93 12.79 7.92 9.69
C ASP A 93 11.77 8.30 10.77
N LYS A 94 12.29 8.60 11.96
CA LYS A 94 11.48 9.01 13.10
C LYS A 94 10.89 10.41 12.94
N SER A 95 11.44 11.24 12.05
CA SER A 95 10.97 12.63 11.85
C SER A 95 9.60 12.69 11.18
N MET A 96 9.21 11.63 10.46
CA MET A 96 7.88 11.49 9.85
C MET A 96 6.76 11.24 10.85
N GLY A 97 7.09 11.08 12.13
CA GLY A 97 6.10 10.91 13.19
C GLY A 97 5.53 9.49 13.27
N GLN A 98 4.34 9.41 13.84
CA GLN A 98 3.65 8.16 14.12
C GLN A 98 2.21 8.22 13.63
N ARG A 99 1.72 7.06 13.18
CA ARG A 99 0.33 6.81 12.86
C ARG A 99 -0.35 6.11 14.04
N ILE A 100 -1.56 6.56 14.36
CA ILE A 100 -2.34 6.06 15.50
C ILE A 100 -3.41 5.12 14.96
N PHE A 101 -3.55 3.95 15.59
CA PHE A 101 -4.65 3.02 15.32
C PHE A 101 -5.54 2.98 16.57
N GLU A 102 -6.81 3.34 16.40
CA GLU A 102 -7.84 3.24 17.44
C GLU A 102 -8.32 1.79 17.53
N LEU A 103 -8.43 1.27 18.74
CA LEU A 103 -8.76 -0.12 19.07
C LEU A 103 -9.78 -0.20 20.23
N ALA A 104 -10.45 0.91 20.57
CA ALA A 104 -11.38 0.99 21.70
C ALA A 104 -12.59 0.04 21.59
N ASP A 105 -12.93 -0.41 20.37
CA ASP A 105 -13.97 -1.41 20.11
C ASP A 105 -13.44 -2.86 20.14
N ASN A 106 -12.16 -3.04 20.49
CA ASN A 106 -11.41 -4.29 20.42
C ASN A 106 -11.58 -4.98 19.06
N SER A 107 -11.59 -4.22 17.96
CA SER A 107 -11.72 -4.81 16.63
C SER A 107 -10.71 -4.28 15.63
N VAL A 108 -10.34 -5.15 14.69
CA VAL A 108 -9.47 -4.82 13.56
C VAL A 108 -10.07 -5.35 12.27
N TYR A 109 -9.72 -4.72 11.16
CA TYR A 109 -10.01 -5.28 9.85
C TYR A 109 -8.75 -5.88 9.25
N ILE A 110 -8.89 -7.08 8.71
CA ILE A 110 -7.86 -7.79 7.95
C ILE A 110 -8.40 -8.14 6.57
N SER A 111 -7.51 -8.45 5.63
CA SER A 111 -7.91 -8.94 4.31
C SER A 111 -8.54 -10.32 4.45
N SER A 112 -9.62 -10.60 3.71
CA SER A 112 -10.22 -11.94 3.69
C SER A 112 -9.21 -13.05 3.30
N ALA A 113 -8.21 -12.72 2.47
CA ALA A 113 -7.15 -13.65 2.08
C ALA A 113 -6.15 -13.97 3.21
N ASP A 114 -6.15 -13.15 4.27
CA ASP A 114 -5.30 -13.28 5.45
C ASP A 114 -6.05 -13.88 6.65
N HIS A 115 -7.33 -14.25 6.48
CA HIS A 115 -8.12 -15.00 7.45
C HIS A 115 -7.63 -16.44 7.56
N LYS A 116 -6.59 -16.64 8.37
CA LYS A 116 -5.90 -17.91 8.60
C LYS A 116 -5.80 -18.17 10.10
N ASN A 117 -5.48 -19.41 10.49
CA ASN A 117 -5.51 -19.84 11.89
C ASN A 117 -4.65 -18.98 12.84
N GLU A 118 -3.36 -18.78 12.52
CA GLU A 118 -2.45 -17.97 13.34
C GLU A 118 -1.70 -16.96 12.46
N VAL A 119 -1.78 -15.68 12.83
CA VAL A 119 -1.16 -14.57 12.10
C VAL A 119 -0.62 -13.51 13.06
N ARG A 120 0.35 -12.73 12.61
CA ARG A 120 0.87 -11.57 13.33
C ARG A 120 0.35 -10.29 12.71
N LEU A 121 -0.39 -9.51 13.47
CA LEU A 121 -0.70 -8.12 13.15
C LEU A 121 0.60 -7.32 13.17
N LYS A 122 1.00 -6.79 12.00
CA LYS A 122 2.25 -6.03 11.85
C LYS A 122 2.36 -4.95 12.93
N ASP A 123 3.54 -4.89 13.56
CA ASP A 123 3.89 -3.95 14.63
C ASP A 123 2.98 -3.98 15.87
N PHE A 124 2.20 -5.04 16.07
CA PHE A 124 1.31 -5.17 17.22
C PHE A 124 1.43 -6.54 17.93
N CYS A 125 0.61 -7.53 17.59
CA CYS A 125 0.54 -8.79 18.32
C CYS A 125 0.26 -9.99 17.40
N ASN A 126 0.47 -11.20 17.95
CA ASN A 126 0.04 -12.45 17.36
C ASN A 126 -1.39 -12.73 17.78
N ILE A 127 -2.20 -13.20 16.82
CA ILE A 127 -3.60 -13.53 17.03
C ILE A 127 -3.89 -14.93 16.50
N MET A 128 -4.74 -15.66 17.21
CA MET A 128 -5.31 -16.93 16.78
C MET A 128 -6.77 -16.72 16.42
N ILE A 129 -7.11 -16.87 15.14
CA ILE A 129 -8.43 -16.53 14.59
C ILE A 129 -9.36 -17.74 14.71
N ASP A 130 -10.55 -17.51 15.29
CA ASP A 130 -11.67 -18.43 15.35
C ASP A 130 -12.96 -17.71 14.91
N GLY A 131 -13.42 -18.00 13.69
CA GLY A 131 -14.52 -17.30 13.05
C GLY A 131 -14.23 -15.80 12.89
N ASN A 132 -15.11 -14.95 13.42
CA ASN A 132 -14.94 -13.50 13.41
C ASN A 132 -14.31 -12.95 14.70
N SER A 133 -13.69 -13.82 15.49
CA SER A 133 -13.00 -13.43 16.71
C SER A 133 -11.58 -13.96 16.72
N ALA A 134 -10.69 -13.35 17.50
CA ALA A 134 -9.33 -13.84 17.62
C ALA A 134 -8.78 -13.63 19.03
N GLN A 135 -8.07 -14.63 19.56
CA GLN A 135 -7.36 -14.52 20.83
C GLN A 135 -6.00 -13.89 20.61
N ILE A 136 -5.66 -12.86 21.40
CA ILE A 136 -4.30 -12.32 21.44
C ILE A 136 -3.42 -13.31 22.20
N THR A 137 -2.46 -13.93 21.51
CA THR A 137 -1.61 -14.99 22.09
C THR A 137 -0.30 -14.44 22.65
N SER A 138 0.31 -13.46 21.98
CA SER A 138 1.56 -12.83 22.42
C SER A 138 1.78 -11.49 21.72
N THR A 139 2.33 -10.52 22.44
CA THR A 139 2.82 -9.26 21.85
C THR A 139 4.26 -9.39 21.34
N GLU A 140 5.04 -10.31 21.90
CA GLU A 140 6.41 -10.59 21.49
C GLU A 140 6.46 -11.20 20.10
N ARG A 141 7.51 -10.86 19.37
CA ARG A 141 7.74 -11.41 18.04
C ARG A 141 8.22 -12.86 18.18
N VAL A 142 7.40 -13.78 17.73
CA VAL A 142 7.76 -15.19 17.58
C VAL A 142 8.10 -15.43 16.11
N ASP A 143 9.18 -16.17 15.87
CA ASP A 143 9.60 -16.50 14.52
C ASP A 143 8.58 -17.43 13.84
N ASN A 144 8.52 -17.36 12.50
CA ASN A 144 7.74 -18.24 11.62
C ASN A 144 6.20 -18.05 11.64
N ILE A 145 5.67 -16.97 12.23
CA ILE A 145 4.25 -16.60 12.10
C ILE A 145 4.06 -15.65 10.90
N PRO A 146 3.09 -15.91 10.00
CA PRO A 146 2.79 -15.02 8.89
C PRO A 146 2.38 -13.62 9.37
N ILE A 147 3.11 -12.60 8.93
CA ILE A 147 2.79 -11.20 9.23
C ILE A 147 1.78 -10.68 8.23
N ILE A 148 0.74 -9.99 8.71
CA ILE A 148 -0.31 -9.39 7.90
C ILE A 148 -0.45 -7.89 8.24
N HIS A 149 -0.93 -7.10 7.28
CA HIS A 149 -1.33 -5.72 7.52
C HIS A 149 -2.80 -5.68 7.93
N TRP A 150 -3.20 -4.60 8.61
CA TRP A 150 -4.50 -4.47 9.21
C TRP A 150 -4.84 -2.98 9.38
N VAL A 151 -6.11 -2.67 9.64
CA VAL A 151 -6.56 -1.32 10.04
C VAL A 151 -7.39 -1.39 11.31
N GLY A 152 -7.26 -0.39 12.17
CA GLY A 152 -8.04 -0.24 13.40
C GLY A 152 -9.40 0.41 13.13
N GLY A 153 -10.03 0.95 14.17
CA GLY A 153 -11.34 1.61 14.10
C GLY A 153 -11.35 2.98 13.39
N ASN A 154 -10.21 3.66 13.32
CA ASN A 154 -10.06 4.94 12.60
C ASN A 154 -9.67 4.70 11.13
N TYR A 155 -10.66 4.32 10.32
CA TYR A 155 -10.49 4.07 8.90
C TYR A 155 -11.45 4.90 8.04
N VAL A 156 -11.17 4.92 6.75
CA VAL A 156 -12.05 5.40 5.68
C VAL A 156 -12.30 4.28 4.69
N ASP A 157 -13.48 4.23 4.08
CA ASP A 157 -13.70 3.38 2.91
C ASP A 157 -12.98 4.00 1.71
N ALA A 158 -12.17 3.20 1.03
CA ALA A 158 -11.24 3.67 0.02
C ALA A 158 -11.20 2.76 -1.21
N GLU A 159 -10.72 3.31 -2.32
CA GLU A 159 -10.52 2.63 -3.60
C GLU A 159 -9.03 2.57 -3.96
N LEU A 160 -8.54 1.37 -4.28
CA LEU A 160 -7.25 1.15 -4.91
C LEU A 160 -7.48 0.78 -6.38
N ILE A 161 -7.08 1.67 -7.28
CA ILE A 161 -7.12 1.44 -8.72
C ILE A 161 -5.85 0.72 -9.15
N VAL A 162 -6.01 -0.48 -9.71
CA VAL A 162 -4.92 -1.27 -10.28
C VAL A 162 -5.13 -1.45 -11.78
N ILE A 163 -4.04 -1.73 -12.50
CA ILE A 163 -4.11 -2.10 -13.91
C ILE A 163 -3.92 -3.62 -13.98
N GLU A 164 -4.98 -4.35 -14.32
CA GLU A 164 -4.97 -5.80 -14.48
C GLU A 164 -5.36 -6.14 -15.92
N GLU A 165 -4.52 -6.92 -16.60
CA GLU A 165 -4.74 -7.33 -18.01
C GLU A 165 -5.03 -6.18 -18.99
N GLY A 166 -4.53 -4.98 -18.69
CA GLY A 166 -4.73 -3.78 -19.51
C GLY A 166 -5.99 -2.98 -19.18
N GLU A 167 -6.78 -3.42 -18.20
CA GLU A 167 -7.99 -2.75 -17.73
C GLU A 167 -7.80 -2.13 -16.35
N LEU A 168 -8.55 -1.06 -16.09
CA LEU A 168 -8.60 -0.44 -14.76
C LEU A 168 -9.57 -1.23 -13.89
N VAL A 169 -9.05 -1.79 -12.81
CA VAL A 169 -9.82 -2.51 -11.81
C VAL A 169 -9.82 -1.68 -10.53
N SER A 170 -11.01 -1.33 -10.05
CA SER A 170 -11.17 -0.69 -8.74
C SER A 170 -11.35 -1.74 -7.65
N ILE A 171 -10.43 -1.75 -6.69
CA ILE A 171 -10.49 -2.61 -5.52
C ILE A 171 -10.97 -1.75 -4.34
N THR A 172 -12.16 -2.04 -3.82
CA THR A 172 -12.69 -1.39 -2.63
C THR A 172 -12.12 -2.01 -1.36
N GLY A 173 -11.85 -1.19 -0.35
CA GLY A 173 -11.31 -1.63 0.93
C GLY A 173 -11.43 -0.58 2.02
N LYS A 174 -10.76 -0.85 3.14
CA LYS A 174 -10.62 0.10 4.26
C LYS A 174 -9.19 0.58 4.33
N MET A 175 -8.99 1.88 4.45
CA MET A 175 -7.68 2.50 4.59
C MET A 175 -7.59 3.20 5.93
N GLU A 176 -6.41 3.17 6.56
CA GLU A 176 -6.17 4.03 7.71
C GLU A 176 -6.35 5.51 7.33
N MET A 177 -6.94 6.29 8.23
CA MET A 177 -7.14 7.72 8.00
C MET A 177 -5.79 8.45 7.92
N HIS A 178 -5.63 9.34 6.94
CA HIS A 178 -4.43 10.16 6.77
C HIS A 178 -4.77 11.56 6.24
N GLU A 179 -3.84 12.51 6.39
CA GLU A 179 -3.99 13.89 5.92
C GLU A 179 -3.04 14.24 4.75
N TYR A 180 -2.40 13.23 4.13
CA TYR A 180 -1.51 13.45 3.00
C TYR A 180 -2.25 14.04 1.78
N PRO A 181 -1.66 15.03 1.09
CA PRO A 181 -2.30 15.69 -0.05
C PRO A 181 -2.34 14.80 -1.30
N ILE A 182 -3.23 15.15 -2.22
CA ILE A 182 -3.27 14.56 -3.58
C ILE A 182 -1.90 14.73 -4.24
N GLY A 183 -1.42 13.67 -4.88
CA GLY A 183 -0.10 13.58 -5.51
C GLY A 183 1.00 13.02 -4.60
N THR A 184 0.72 12.78 -3.31
CA THR A 184 1.69 12.10 -2.44
C THR A 184 1.79 10.61 -2.79
N ALA A 185 3.02 10.14 -2.98
CA ALA A 185 3.33 8.72 -3.10
C ALA A 185 3.31 8.05 -1.72
N LEU A 186 2.62 6.93 -1.61
CA LEU A 186 2.46 6.14 -0.40
C LEU A 186 3.09 4.76 -0.58
N GLN A 187 3.61 4.20 0.51
CA GLN A 187 3.91 2.77 0.61
C GLN A 187 2.73 2.06 1.26
N LEU A 188 1.96 1.31 0.48
CA LEU A 188 0.87 0.47 0.96
C LEU A 188 1.44 -0.80 1.59
N GLU A 189 1.20 -0.97 2.89
CA GLU A 189 1.77 -2.06 3.68
C GLU A 189 1.46 -3.43 3.06
N ARG A 190 2.52 -4.15 2.67
CA ARG A 190 2.46 -5.47 2.01
C ARG A 190 1.70 -5.53 0.68
N ILE A 191 1.46 -4.38 0.03
CA ILE A 191 0.84 -4.29 -1.29
C ILE A 191 1.84 -3.74 -2.32
N GLY A 192 2.52 -2.63 -2.00
CA GLY A 192 3.44 -1.96 -2.91
C GLY A 192 3.34 -0.44 -2.77
N TYR A 193 3.63 0.30 -3.84
CA TYR A 193 3.54 1.75 -3.87
C TYR A 193 2.31 2.22 -4.67
N GLY A 194 1.76 3.35 -4.27
CA GLY A 194 0.67 4.01 -4.97
C GLY A 194 0.72 5.52 -4.78
N ILE A 195 -0.12 6.24 -5.51
CA ILE A 195 -0.22 7.70 -5.43
C ILE A 195 -1.67 8.11 -5.15
N ILE A 196 -1.85 9.09 -4.26
CA ILE A 196 -3.17 9.65 -3.96
C ILE A 196 -3.63 10.47 -5.16
N VAL A 197 -4.77 10.11 -5.76
CA VAL A 197 -5.34 10.82 -6.91
C VAL A 197 -6.61 11.60 -6.57
N ALA A 198 -7.30 11.20 -5.50
CA ALA A 198 -8.43 11.90 -4.94
C ALA A 198 -8.60 11.51 -3.46
N GLU A 199 -9.58 12.12 -2.78
CA GLU A 199 -9.97 11.72 -1.43
C GLU A 199 -10.29 10.22 -1.40
N ASN A 200 -9.62 9.49 -0.49
CA ASN A 200 -9.76 8.04 -0.30
C ASN A 200 -9.52 7.20 -1.57
N LYS A 201 -8.79 7.73 -2.57
CA LYS A 201 -8.52 7.04 -3.85
C LYS A 201 -7.05 7.04 -4.19
N ILE A 202 -6.53 5.85 -4.44
CA ILE A 202 -5.12 5.60 -4.75
C ILE A 202 -5.01 4.90 -6.10
N VAL A 203 -4.07 5.32 -6.94
CA VAL A 203 -3.65 4.55 -8.11
C VAL A 203 -2.38 3.77 -7.76
N PHE A 204 -2.41 2.47 -7.96
CA PHE A 204 -1.27 1.59 -7.74
C PHE A 204 -0.16 1.83 -8.77
N THR A 205 1.08 1.94 -8.31
CA THR A 205 2.25 2.20 -9.14
C THR A 205 2.94 0.92 -9.54
N HIS A 206 3.49 0.21 -8.55
CA HIS A 206 4.31 -1.01 -8.66
C HIS A 206 4.47 -1.66 -7.27
N ASN A 207 4.99 -2.89 -7.20
CA ASN A 207 5.27 -3.63 -5.97
C ASN A 207 6.75 -3.68 -5.60
#